data_AF-A0A2P8FZB8-F1
#
_entry.id   AF-A0A2P8FZB8-F1
#
_cell.length_a   1.000
_cell.length_b   1.000
_cell.length_c   1.000
_cell.angle_alpha   90.00
_cell.angle_beta   90.00
_cell.angle_gamma   90.00
#
_symmetry.space_group_name_H-M   'P 1'
#
loop_
_entity.id
_entity.type
_entity.pdbx_description
1 polymer ?
#
loop_
_entity_poly.entity_id
_entity_poly.type
_entity_poly.pdbx_seq_one_letter_code
_entity_poly.pdbx_strand_id
1 'polypeptide(L)'
;MNVMRSLSLSGCCLFILCMLISPVFAQKGDWYTFTTGNTPVCHLKIDDDELVVETTGGPSRQVKLAGASGRGGGAEHLEIKRVFDNGRMYTIHLSDDNLYFCTTFKYFKRQDSLVMFCADGVDNGYKTMQEALLAIKKDTGSHFSITLYKKEQLDVLKRKPPITKATEQEFSAGLEQFTKQMDQFWQYRGYGRYEPYYSWMNLIYGNAFAEAFRDKFNPFTLDAKNLKSPISKYGTNPAVKKQLQDAGLLPGEEQ
;
A
#
# COMPACT_ATOMS: atom_id res chain seq x y z
N MET A 1 -15.88 64.29 -5.20
CA MET A 1 -15.86 63.24 -6.25
C MET A 1 -14.72 62.29 -5.96
N ASN A 2 -15.04 61.09 -5.49
CA ASN A 2 -14.08 60.03 -5.21
C ASN A 2 -13.81 59.24 -6.50
N VAL A 3 -12.54 59.08 -6.88
CA VAL A 3 -12.09 57.93 -7.69
C VAL A 3 -10.71 57.49 -7.20
N MET A 4 -10.69 56.54 -6.27
CA MET A 4 -9.59 55.59 -6.11
C MET A 4 -9.60 54.63 -7.29
N ARG A 5 -8.46 54.40 -7.93
CA ARG A 5 -8.18 53.12 -8.61
C ARG A 5 -6.73 52.71 -8.35
N SER A 6 -6.58 51.86 -7.34
CA SER A 6 -5.39 51.05 -7.10
C SER A 6 -5.30 49.97 -8.18
N LEU A 7 -4.35 50.11 -9.09
CA LEU A 7 -3.96 49.09 -10.06
C LEU A 7 -2.56 48.61 -9.67
N SER A 8 -2.46 47.59 -8.81
CA SER A 8 -1.29 46.69 -8.80
C SER A 8 -1.40 45.43 -7.94
N LEU A 9 -2.43 45.23 -7.12
CA LEU A 9 -2.48 44.04 -6.23
C LEU A 9 -3.04 42.74 -6.86
N SER A 10 -3.61 42.79 -8.07
CA SER A 10 -4.31 41.60 -8.62
C SER A 10 -3.40 40.58 -9.31
N GLY A 11 -2.14 40.92 -9.63
CA GLY A 11 -1.22 40.00 -10.30
C GLY A 11 -0.49 39.04 -9.35
N CYS A 12 -0.21 39.48 -8.12
CA CYS A 12 0.52 38.66 -7.14
C CYS A 12 -0.35 37.54 -6.54
N CYS A 13 -1.67 37.74 -6.41
CA CYS A 13 -2.57 36.69 -5.91
C CYS A 13 -2.76 35.54 -6.92
N LEU A 14 -2.68 35.80 -8.23
CA LEU A 14 -2.79 34.75 -9.25
C LEU A 14 -1.54 33.85 -9.27
N PHE A 15 -0.35 34.43 -9.06
CA PHE A 15 0.90 33.67 -8.94
C PHE A 15 1.03 32.90 -7.62
N ILE A 16 0.48 33.43 -6.52
CA ILE A 16 0.40 32.70 -5.23
C ILE A 16 -0.62 31.55 -5.31
N LEU A 17 -1.69 31.68 -6.10
CA LEU A 17 -2.62 30.58 -6.39
C LEU A 17 -1.98 29.50 -7.27
N CYS A 18 -1.11 29.87 -8.23
CA CYS A 18 -0.30 28.94 -9.01
C CYS A 18 0.85 28.30 -8.22
N MET A 19 1.23 28.88 -7.07
CA MET A 19 2.16 28.29 -6.09
C MET A 19 1.45 27.46 -5.00
N LEU A 20 0.16 27.16 -5.17
CA LEU A 20 -0.41 25.89 -4.67
C LEU A 20 0.17 24.76 -5.54
N ILE A 21 1.47 24.51 -5.32
CA ILE A 21 2.28 23.46 -5.94
C ILE A 21 1.40 22.22 -6.05
N SER A 22 1.07 21.87 -7.30
CA SER A 22 0.09 20.85 -7.62
C SER A 22 0.35 19.59 -6.78
N PRO A 23 -0.69 18.96 -6.20
CA PRO A 23 -0.54 17.68 -5.49
C PRO A 23 0.17 16.61 -6.34
N VAL A 24 0.19 16.79 -7.67
CA VAL A 24 0.89 15.98 -8.67
C VAL A 24 2.42 15.98 -8.50
N PHE A 25 3.07 17.08 -8.12
CA PHE A 25 4.54 17.11 -7.96
C PHE A 25 5.01 16.41 -6.70
N ALA A 26 4.23 16.48 -5.62
CA ALA A 26 4.51 15.77 -4.37
C ALA A 26 4.40 14.24 -4.50
N GLN A 27 3.95 13.73 -5.65
CA GLN A 27 3.82 12.30 -5.93
C GLN A 27 5.02 11.74 -6.71
N LYS A 28 5.77 12.58 -7.43
CA LYS A 28 6.88 12.12 -8.28
C LYS A 28 8.12 11.73 -7.46
N GLY A 29 8.94 10.87 -8.06
CA GLY A 29 10.25 10.46 -7.55
C GLY A 29 10.22 9.10 -6.86
N ASP A 30 11.26 8.85 -6.08
CA ASP A 30 11.48 7.58 -5.40
C ASP A 30 10.67 7.48 -4.11
N TRP A 31 10.04 6.32 -3.94
CA TRP A 31 9.19 5.96 -2.82
C TRP A 31 9.42 4.52 -2.41
N TYR A 32 9.18 4.22 -1.14
CA TYR A 32 9.41 2.88 -0.61
C TYR A 32 8.22 2.41 0.22
N THR A 33 7.98 1.10 0.19
CA THR A 33 6.89 0.50 0.94
C THR A 33 7.22 -0.92 1.39
N PHE A 34 6.40 -1.49 2.28
CA PHE A 34 6.60 -2.83 2.80
C PHE A 34 5.89 -3.88 1.93
N THR A 35 6.49 -5.06 1.80
CA THR A 35 5.97 -6.20 1.02
C THR A 35 6.12 -7.50 1.82
N THR A 36 5.30 -8.50 1.52
CA THR A 36 5.44 -9.87 2.02
C THR A 36 6.41 -10.74 1.19
N GLY A 37 7.04 -10.16 0.17
CA GLY A 37 8.04 -10.82 -0.67
C GLY A 37 9.36 -11.11 0.07
N ASN A 38 10.29 -11.76 -0.63
CA ASN A 38 11.61 -12.16 -0.07
C ASN A 38 12.46 -11.01 0.46
N THR A 39 12.21 -9.78 -0.01
CA THR A 39 12.81 -8.54 0.48
C THR A 39 11.74 -7.73 1.21
N PRO A 40 11.98 -7.23 2.43
CA PRO A 40 10.92 -6.61 3.24
C PRO A 40 10.46 -5.24 2.72
N VAL A 41 11.17 -4.65 1.75
CA VAL A 41 10.87 -3.35 1.17
C VAL A 41 10.86 -3.43 -0.35
N CYS A 42 9.84 -2.83 -0.94
CA CYS A 42 9.69 -2.58 -2.37
C CYS A 42 10.01 -1.10 -2.65
N HIS A 43 10.63 -0.85 -3.80
CA HIS A 43 10.90 0.49 -4.31
C HIS A 43 9.90 0.81 -5.43
N LEU A 44 9.29 2.00 -5.36
CA LEU A 44 8.35 2.50 -6.36
C LEU A 44 8.90 3.83 -6.88
N LYS A 45 9.10 3.92 -8.20
CA LYS A 45 9.44 5.16 -8.87
C LYS A 45 8.22 5.67 -9.62
N ILE A 46 7.78 6.88 -9.29
CA ILE A 46 6.62 7.52 -9.91
C ILE A 46 7.10 8.65 -10.81
N ASP A 47 6.80 8.58 -12.11
CA ASP A 47 7.09 9.64 -13.08
C ASP A 47 5.81 10.12 -13.80
N ASP A 48 5.95 10.89 -14.87
CA ASP A 48 4.83 11.44 -15.65
C ASP A 48 4.04 10.41 -16.44
N ASP A 49 4.75 9.46 -17.04
CA ASP A 49 4.17 8.51 -18.00
C ASP A 49 4.29 7.06 -17.53
N GLU A 50 5.01 6.84 -16.42
CA GLU A 50 5.32 5.51 -15.92
C GLU A 50 5.28 5.41 -14.38
N LEU A 51 4.84 4.26 -13.89
CA LEU A 51 5.07 3.77 -12.54
C LEU A 51 5.97 2.52 -12.63
N VAL A 52 7.16 2.59 -12.02
CA VAL A 52 8.06 1.43 -11.94
C VAL A 52 7.99 0.84 -10.55
N VAL A 53 7.66 -0.44 -10.46
CA VAL A 53 7.64 -1.21 -9.20
C VAL A 53 8.85 -2.15 -9.20
N GLU A 54 9.87 -1.78 -8.44
CA GLU A 54 11.09 -2.55 -8.33
C GLU A 54 11.03 -3.49 -7.13
N THR A 55 11.36 -4.75 -7.36
CA THR A 55 11.63 -5.72 -6.29
C THR A 55 10.43 -6.00 -5.39
N THR A 56 9.28 -6.36 -5.96
CA THR A 56 8.17 -6.94 -5.17
C THR A 56 8.55 -8.29 -4.56
N GLY A 57 9.47 -9.00 -5.21
CA GLY A 57 9.81 -10.39 -4.89
C GLY A 57 8.64 -11.32 -5.15
N GLY A 58 8.91 -12.59 -5.47
CA GLY A 58 7.87 -13.61 -5.40
C GLY A 58 7.33 -13.70 -3.96
N PRO A 59 6.05 -14.06 -3.76
CA PRO A 59 5.50 -14.30 -2.43
C PRO A 59 6.36 -15.34 -1.70
N SER A 60 6.68 -15.08 -0.43
CA SER A 60 7.43 -16.06 0.38
C SER A 60 6.61 -17.34 0.51
N ARG A 61 7.06 -18.44 -0.13
CA ARG A 61 6.41 -19.77 -0.02
C ARG A 61 6.31 -20.30 1.42
N GLN A 62 7.08 -19.72 2.36
CA GLN A 62 7.10 -20.14 3.76
C GLN A 62 6.03 -19.47 4.61
N VAL A 63 5.36 -18.45 4.07
CA VAL A 63 4.38 -17.64 4.78
C VAL A 63 3.21 -17.47 3.82
N LYS A 64 2.12 -18.22 3.99
CA LYS A 64 0.91 -18.12 3.16
C LYS A 64 0.13 -16.81 3.44
N LEU A 65 0.84 -15.69 3.63
CA LEU A 65 0.27 -14.35 3.48
C LEU A 65 -0.02 -14.20 1.98
N ALA A 66 -1.30 -14.09 1.65
CA ALA A 66 -1.84 -14.32 0.31
C ALA A 66 -1.13 -13.56 -0.83
N GLY A 67 -1.13 -14.21 -1.99
CA GLY A 67 -0.67 -13.70 -3.28
C GLY A 67 -0.43 -14.90 -4.21
N ALA A 68 -1.20 -15.02 -5.29
CA ALA A 68 -0.91 -16.03 -6.32
C ALA A 68 0.54 -15.87 -6.79
N SER A 69 1.20 -16.98 -7.13
CA SER A 69 2.55 -16.95 -7.70
C SER A 69 2.52 -16.19 -9.02
N GLY A 70 2.85 -14.89 -8.98
CA GLY A 70 3.06 -14.08 -10.16
C GLY A 70 4.28 -14.58 -10.94
N ARG A 71 4.27 -14.42 -12.26
CA ARG A 71 5.45 -14.62 -13.10
C ARG A 71 6.38 -13.42 -12.89
N GLY A 72 7.19 -13.37 -11.83
CA GLY A 72 7.95 -12.14 -11.60
C GLY A 72 9.22 -12.30 -10.76
N GLY A 73 10.36 -12.15 -11.43
CA GLY A 73 11.57 -11.56 -10.85
C GLY A 73 12.00 -10.41 -11.76
N GLY A 74 12.10 -9.19 -11.24
CA GLY A 74 12.46 -8.00 -12.02
C GLY A 74 11.75 -6.72 -11.56
N ALA A 75 12.03 -5.62 -12.26
CA ALA A 75 11.25 -4.40 -12.18
C ALA A 75 10.01 -4.52 -13.08
N GLU A 76 8.86 -4.10 -12.58
CA GLU A 76 7.61 -4.04 -13.34
C GLU A 76 7.38 -2.60 -13.80
N HIS A 77 7.10 -2.43 -15.09
CA HIS A 77 6.95 -1.12 -15.74
C HIS A 77 5.49 -0.94 -16.15
N LEU A 78 4.79 -0.04 -15.47
CA LEU A 78 3.37 0.22 -15.68
C LEU A 78 3.18 1.55 -16.40
N GLU A 79 2.63 1.53 -17.60
CA GLU A 79 2.20 2.74 -18.30
C GLU A 79 1.04 3.39 -17.52
N ILE A 80 1.11 4.71 -17.30
CA ILE A 80 0.06 5.43 -16.59
C ILE A 80 -0.74 6.35 -17.50
N LYS A 81 -2.06 6.22 -17.42
CA LYS A 81 -2.98 7.24 -17.93
C LYS A 81 -3.61 8.00 -16.78
N ARG A 82 -3.51 9.33 -16.81
CA ARG A 82 -4.07 10.19 -15.78
C ARG A 82 -5.47 10.65 -16.11
N VAL A 83 -6.36 10.58 -15.13
CA VAL A 83 -7.76 11.02 -15.22
C VAL A 83 -8.09 11.84 -13.99
N PHE A 84 -8.66 13.03 -14.19
CA PHE A 84 -9.18 13.85 -13.11
C PHE A 84 -10.69 13.64 -13.00
N ASP A 85 -11.13 13.15 -11.84
CA ASP A 85 -12.55 12.92 -11.53
C ASP A 85 -12.75 13.06 -10.02
N ASN A 86 -13.96 13.39 -9.56
CA ASN A 86 -14.31 13.52 -8.13
C ASN A 86 -13.31 14.34 -7.29
N GLY A 87 -12.68 15.36 -7.90
CA GLY A 87 -11.68 16.22 -7.26
C GLY A 87 -10.34 15.54 -6.95
N ARG A 88 -10.05 14.39 -7.56
CA ARG A 88 -8.83 13.59 -7.36
C ARG A 88 -8.18 13.27 -8.71
N MET A 89 -6.87 12.96 -8.65
CA MET A 89 -6.14 12.44 -9.79
C MET A 89 -6.06 10.91 -9.67
N TYR A 90 -6.53 10.24 -10.70
CA TYR A 90 -6.46 8.79 -10.86
C TYR A 90 -5.38 8.45 -11.88
N THR A 91 -4.66 7.38 -11.59
CA THR A 91 -3.70 6.73 -12.47
C THR A 91 -4.28 5.39 -12.87
N ILE A 92 -4.49 5.19 -14.17
CA ILE A 92 -4.91 3.93 -14.75
C ILE A 92 -3.67 3.22 -15.26
N HIS A 93 -3.44 2.02 -14.77
CA HIS A 93 -2.32 1.14 -15.10
C HIS A 93 -2.83 -0.03 -15.92
N LEU A 94 -2.07 -0.50 -16.89
CA LEU A 94 -2.32 -1.76 -17.59
C LEU A 94 -1.30 -2.80 -17.12
N SER A 95 -1.77 -3.93 -16.60
CA SER A 95 -0.90 -5.03 -16.20
C SER A 95 -0.51 -5.94 -17.37
N ASP A 96 0.51 -6.76 -17.17
CA ASP A 96 0.93 -7.82 -18.11
C ASP A 96 -0.18 -8.80 -18.49
N ASP A 97 -1.15 -9.01 -17.59
CA ASP A 97 -2.31 -9.88 -17.82
C ASP A 97 -3.43 -9.18 -18.63
N ASN A 98 -3.15 -7.99 -19.19
CA ASN A 98 -4.08 -7.13 -19.92
C ASN A 98 -5.29 -6.69 -19.10
N LEU A 99 -5.08 -6.43 -17.80
CA LEU A 99 -6.10 -5.91 -16.90
C LEU A 99 -5.76 -4.47 -16.51
N TYR A 100 -6.75 -3.60 -16.54
CA TYR A 100 -6.61 -2.23 -16.09
C TYR A 100 -6.86 -2.15 -14.58
N PHE A 101 -6.05 -1.33 -13.91
CA PHE A 101 -6.17 -1.02 -12.49
C PHE A 101 -6.14 0.49 -12.29
N CYS A 102 -6.89 0.99 -11.32
CA CYS A 102 -6.96 2.41 -11.02
C CYS A 102 -6.44 2.66 -9.62
N THR A 103 -5.50 3.58 -9.47
CA THR A 103 -5.07 4.08 -8.16
C THR A 103 -5.16 5.58 -8.08
N THR A 104 -5.41 6.12 -6.89
CA THR A 104 -5.28 7.55 -6.60
C THR A 104 -4.23 7.77 -5.53
N PHE A 105 -3.57 8.92 -5.58
CA PHE A 105 -2.45 9.26 -4.73
C PHE A 105 -2.81 10.48 -3.88
N LYS A 106 -2.52 10.40 -2.58
CA LYS A 106 -2.70 11.53 -1.64
C LYS A 106 -1.45 11.72 -0.81
N TYR A 107 -0.82 12.87 -0.96
CA TYR A 107 0.35 13.23 -0.16
C TYR A 107 -0.08 13.86 1.17
N PHE A 108 0.49 13.37 2.25
CA PHE A 108 0.22 13.79 3.61
C PHE A 108 1.43 14.55 4.17
N LYS A 109 1.46 15.87 3.96
CA LYS A 109 2.60 16.75 4.30
C LYS A 109 3.09 16.65 5.74
N ARG A 110 2.20 16.39 6.71
CA ARG A 110 2.59 16.27 8.14
C ARG A 110 3.35 14.98 8.43
N GLN A 111 3.04 13.92 7.72
CA GLN A 111 3.63 12.59 7.86
C GLN A 111 4.79 12.38 6.88
N ASP A 112 5.00 13.32 5.95
CA ASP A 112 5.91 13.21 4.81
C ASP A 112 5.78 11.84 4.11
N SER A 113 4.54 11.43 3.90
CA SER A 113 4.19 10.15 3.30
C SER A 113 3.20 10.36 2.17
N LEU A 114 3.31 9.48 1.17
CA LEU A 114 2.37 9.39 0.08
C LEU A 114 1.50 8.16 0.30
N VAL A 115 0.19 8.29 0.09
CA VAL A 115 -0.74 7.18 0.26
C VAL A 115 -1.36 6.87 -1.08
N MET A 116 -1.18 5.62 -1.53
CA MET A 116 -1.74 5.09 -2.76
C MET A 116 -3.01 4.30 -2.43
N PHE A 117 -4.16 4.78 -2.89
CA PHE A 117 -5.45 4.10 -2.74
C PHE A 117 -5.78 3.37 -4.04
N CYS A 118 -6.30 2.14 -3.93
CA CYS A 118 -6.87 1.44 -5.07
C CYS A 118 -8.33 1.89 -5.25
N ALA A 119 -8.72 2.26 -6.47
CA ALA A 119 -10.11 2.63 -6.77
C ALA A 119 -11.01 1.38 -6.74
N ASP A 120 -12.27 1.59 -6.36
CA ASP A 120 -13.28 0.55 -6.13
C ASP A 120 -13.59 -0.34 -7.35
N GLY A 121 -13.66 -1.66 -7.13
CA GLY A 121 -14.82 -2.47 -7.52
C GLY A 121 -15.11 -2.80 -8.98
N VAL A 122 -14.27 -3.61 -9.64
CA VAL A 122 -14.75 -4.63 -10.60
C VAL A 122 -14.00 -5.95 -10.42
N ASP A 123 -14.75 -7.04 -10.56
CA ASP A 123 -14.33 -8.44 -10.62
C ASP A 123 -13.12 -8.63 -11.56
N ASN A 124 -11.98 -9.13 -11.05
CA ASN A 124 -10.76 -9.44 -11.81
C ASN A 124 -10.05 -8.25 -12.49
N GLY A 125 -10.15 -7.04 -11.93
CA GLY A 125 -9.61 -5.84 -12.60
C GLY A 125 -10.50 -5.42 -13.77
N TYR A 126 -10.28 -4.23 -14.32
CA TYR A 126 -11.11 -3.77 -15.44
C TYR A 126 -10.58 -4.37 -16.73
N LYS A 127 -11.43 -5.03 -17.52
CA LYS A 127 -11.03 -5.63 -18.80
C LYS A 127 -10.89 -4.57 -19.89
N THR A 128 -11.50 -3.41 -19.69
CA THR A 128 -11.50 -2.30 -20.63
C THR A 128 -11.24 -0.97 -19.95
N MET A 129 -10.71 0.00 -20.71
CA MET A 129 -10.55 1.38 -20.26
C MET A 129 -11.89 2.02 -19.83
N GLN A 130 -12.99 1.66 -20.48
CA GLN A 130 -14.32 2.17 -20.13
C GLN A 130 -14.79 1.68 -18.76
N GLU A 131 -14.55 0.40 -18.44
CA GLU A 131 -14.83 -0.14 -17.11
C GLU A 131 -14.01 0.58 -16.02
N ALA A 132 -12.72 0.84 -16.29
CA ALA A 132 -11.84 1.60 -15.40
C ALA A 132 -12.37 3.03 -15.13
N LEU A 133 -12.79 3.73 -16.19
CA LEU A 133 -13.37 5.07 -16.09
C LEU A 133 -14.72 5.08 -15.36
N LEU A 134 -15.56 4.06 -15.53
CA LEU A 134 -16.83 3.95 -14.81
C LEU A 134 -16.63 3.71 -13.32
N ALA A 135 -15.60 2.94 -12.96
CA ALA A 135 -15.26 2.67 -11.57
C ALA A 135 -14.70 3.90 -10.85
N ILE A 136 -13.85 4.68 -11.53
CA ILE A 136 -13.36 5.98 -11.03
C ILE A 136 -14.52 6.89 -10.59
N LYS A 137 -15.62 6.92 -11.35
CA LYS A 137 -16.81 7.73 -11.02
C LYS A 137 -17.53 7.29 -9.75
N LYS A 138 -17.43 6.01 -9.40
CA LYS A 138 -18.07 5.39 -8.22
C LYS A 138 -17.15 5.36 -7.00
N ASP A 139 -15.87 5.61 -7.19
CA ASP A 139 -14.87 5.56 -6.13
C ASP A 139 -15.18 6.57 -5.02
N THR A 140 -15.37 6.07 -3.80
CA THR A 140 -15.49 6.92 -2.61
C THR A 140 -14.12 7.17 -1.96
N GLY A 141 -13.13 6.36 -2.36
CA GLY A 141 -11.71 6.51 -2.11
C GLY A 141 -11.33 6.46 -0.64
N SER A 142 -11.96 5.53 0.09
CA SER A 142 -11.71 5.25 1.50
C SER A 142 -11.38 3.79 1.78
N HIS A 143 -11.08 3.01 0.74
CA HIS A 143 -11.24 1.58 0.84
C HIS A 143 -9.99 0.91 1.36
N PHE A 144 -8.84 0.93 0.67
CA PHE A 144 -7.57 0.47 1.23
C PHE A 144 -6.41 1.23 0.64
N SER A 145 -5.30 1.30 1.39
CA SER A 145 -4.15 2.09 0.98
C SER A 145 -2.80 1.47 1.29
N ILE A 146 -1.87 1.69 0.37
CA ILE A 146 -0.44 1.42 0.52
C ILE A 146 0.25 2.72 0.93
N THR A 147 1.00 2.69 2.03
CA THR A 147 1.77 3.86 2.46
C THR A 147 3.15 3.82 1.83
N LEU A 148 3.50 4.92 1.18
CA LEU A 148 4.75 5.16 0.48
C LEU A 148 5.58 6.18 1.28
N TYR A 149 6.82 5.80 1.59
CA TYR A 149 7.73 6.55 2.43
C TYR A 149 8.91 7.09 1.64
N LYS A 150 9.46 8.22 2.09
CA LYS A 150 10.82 8.62 1.75
C LYS A 150 11.84 7.76 2.49
N LYS A 151 13.04 7.64 1.94
CA LYS A 151 14.11 6.76 2.45
C LYS A 151 14.48 7.09 3.90
N GLU A 152 14.46 8.38 4.23
CA GLU A 152 14.80 8.91 5.55
C GLU A 152 13.79 8.44 6.61
N GLN A 153 12.51 8.36 6.26
CA GLN A 153 11.46 7.83 7.14
C GLN A 153 11.66 6.35 7.43
N LEU A 154 12.10 5.58 6.43
CA LEU A 154 12.45 4.18 6.61
C LEU A 154 13.64 4.00 7.55
N ASP A 155 14.65 4.87 7.48
CA ASP A 155 15.82 4.80 8.35
C ASP A 155 15.48 5.04 9.82
N VAL A 156 14.44 5.82 10.12
CA VAL A 156 13.91 5.94 11.49
C VAL A 156 13.31 4.62 11.97
N LEU A 157 12.52 3.94 11.12
CA LEU A 157 11.89 2.65 11.46
C LEU A 157 12.93 1.54 11.71
N LYS A 158 14.06 1.56 11.00
CA LYS A 158 15.16 0.60 11.20
C LYS A 158 15.77 0.62 12.60
N ARG A 159 15.67 1.75 13.32
CA ARG A 159 16.25 1.93 14.66
C ARG A 159 15.40 1.30 15.77
N LYS A 160 14.17 0.89 15.47
CA LYS A 160 13.27 0.23 16.43
C LYS A 160 13.80 -1.17 16.80
N PRO A 161 13.42 -1.72 17.97
CA PRO A 161 13.79 -3.09 18.32
C PRO A 161 13.25 -4.10 17.30
N PRO A 162 13.97 -5.20 17.03
CA PRO A 162 13.51 -6.24 16.13
C PRO A 162 12.30 -6.99 16.71
N ILE A 163 11.48 -7.58 15.84
CA ILE A 163 10.29 -8.36 16.25
C ILE A 163 10.65 -9.56 17.15
N THR A 164 11.88 -10.05 17.08
CA THR A 164 12.39 -11.13 17.93
C THR A 164 12.38 -10.77 19.42
N LYS A 165 12.28 -9.49 19.78
CA LYS A 165 12.17 -9.00 21.16
C LYS A 165 10.73 -8.83 21.66
N ALA A 166 9.72 -9.07 20.82
CA ALA A 166 8.33 -8.90 21.23
C ALA A 166 7.95 -9.83 22.38
N THR A 167 7.19 -9.32 23.34
CA THR A 167 6.51 -10.17 24.32
C THR A 167 5.37 -10.93 23.66
N GLU A 168 4.80 -11.92 24.36
CA GLU A 168 3.64 -12.66 23.87
C GLU A 168 2.44 -11.74 23.61
N GLN A 169 2.18 -10.82 24.54
CA GLN A 169 1.07 -9.87 24.46
C GLN A 169 1.24 -8.92 23.29
N GLU A 170 2.46 -8.42 23.06
CA GLU A 170 2.75 -7.52 21.96
C GLU A 170 2.67 -8.22 20.60
N PHE A 171 3.14 -9.47 20.55
CA PHE A 171 3.06 -10.28 19.34
C PHE A 171 1.61 -10.62 18.99
N SER A 172 0.84 -11.06 19.99
CA SER A 172 -0.59 -11.38 19.84
C SER A 172 -1.41 -10.15 19.41
N ALA A 173 -1.21 -9.00 20.06
CA ALA A 173 -1.91 -7.76 19.69
C ALA A 173 -1.62 -7.32 18.25
N GLY A 174 -0.37 -7.45 17.79
CA GLY A 174 -0.01 -7.16 16.40
C GLY A 174 -0.68 -8.12 15.41
N LEU A 175 -0.75 -9.42 15.72
CA LEU A 175 -1.48 -10.38 14.87
C LEU A 175 -2.98 -10.06 14.81
N GLU A 176 -3.61 -9.72 15.92
CA GLU A 176 -5.02 -9.32 15.97
C GLU A 176 -5.28 -8.07 15.13
N GLN A 177 -4.42 -7.06 15.26
CA GLN A 177 -4.53 -5.83 14.47
C GLN A 177 -4.39 -6.13 12.97
N PHE A 178 -3.41 -6.94 12.59
CA PHE A 178 -3.22 -7.36 11.21
C PHE A 178 -4.46 -8.10 10.66
N THR A 179 -4.94 -9.13 11.36
CA THR A 179 -6.10 -9.91 10.95
C THR A 179 -7.35 -9.04 10.84
N LYS A 180 -7.57 -8.09 11.76
CA LYS A 180 -8.68 -7.14 11.68
C LYS A 180 -8.60 -6.24 10.45
N GLN A 181 -7.42 -5.72 10.12
CA GLN A 181 -7.22 -4.91 8.92
C GLN A 181 -7.50 -5.73 7.65
N MET A 182 -7.04 -6.99 7.62
CA MET A 182 -7.27 -7.86 6.47
C MET A 182 -8.71 -8.36 6.34
N ASP A 183 -9.40 -8.61 7.45
CA ASP A 183 -10.84 -8.94 7.43
C ASP A 183 -11.66 -7.76 6.89
N GLN A 184 -11.36 -6.52 7.32
CA GLN A 184 -11.98 -5.33 6.75
C GLN A 184 -11.69 -5.20 5.24
N PHE A 185 -10.47 -5.54 4.82
CA PHE A 185 -10.08 -5.60 3.41
C PHE A 185 -10.95 -6.54 2.62
N TRP A 186 -11.09 -7.76 3.13
CA TRP A 186 -11.86 -8.78 2.45
C TRP A 186 -13.36 -8.53 2.52
N GLN A 187 -13.91 -8.02 3.62
CA GLN A 187 -15.33 -7.62 3.71
C GLN A 187 -15.67 -6.60 2.63
N TYR A 188 -14.84 -5.58 2.49
CA TYR A 188 -15.02 -4.56 1.46
C TYR A 188 -14.93 -5.15 0.05
N ARG A 189 -14.15 -6.22 -0.13
CA ARG A 189 -13.94 -6.94 -1.39
C ARG A 189 -14.79 -8.21 -1.50
N GLY A 190 -15.87 -8.36 -0.73
CA GLY A 190 -16.77 -9.51 -0.81
C GLY A 190 -16.11 -10.88 -0.58
N TYR A 191 -15.10 -10.94 0.29
CA TYR A 191 -14.38 -12.13 0.75
C TYR A 191 -13.83 -13.03 -0.36
N GLY A 192 -12.82 -12.55 -1.09
CA GLY A 192 -12.06 -13.40 -2.01
C GLY A 192 -12.78 -13.74 -3.32
N ARG A 193 -13.94 -13.14 -3.59
CA ARG A 193 -14.46 -13.08 -4.97
C ARG A 193 -13.50 -12.32 -5.90
N TYR A 194 -12.64 -11.46 -5.34
CA TYR A 194 -11.84 -10.47 -6.08
C TYR A 194 -10.41 -10.31 -5.52
N GLU A 195 -9.43 -10.88 -6.20
CA GLU A 195 -8.02 -10.60 -5.89
C GLU A 195 -7.56 -9.36 -6.70
N PRO A 196 -7.04 -8.29 -6.05
CA PRO A 196 -6.24 -7.29 -6.74
C PRO A 196 -5.11 -7.94 -7.53
N TYR A 197 -4.59 -7.20 -8.51
CA TYR A 197 -3.35 -7.58 -9.20
C TYR A 197 -2.30 -8.06 -8.19
N TYR A 198 -1.64 -9.17 -8.50
CA TYR A 198 -0.81 -9.89 -7.53
C TYR A 198 0.31 -9.01 -6.94
N SER A 199 0.88 -8.09 -7.73
CA SER A 199 1.88 -7.13 -7.24
C SER A 199 1.29 -6.22 -6.16
N TRP A 200 0.04 -5.76 -6.31
CA TRP A 200 -0.64 -4.95 -5.29
C TRP A 200 -1.00 -5.75 -4.04
N MET A 201 -1.36 -7.02 -4.20
CA MET A 201 -1.69 -7.87 -3.04
C MET A 201 -0.52 -8.02 -2.07
N ASN A 202 0.68 -8.26 -2.59
CA ASN A 202 1.88 -8.35 -1.77
C ASN A 202 2.16 -7.03 -1.02
N LEU A 203 1.95 -5.89 -1.67
CA LEU A 203 2.12 -4.58 -1.04
C LEU A 203 1.03 -4.28 0.00
N ILE A 204 -0.24 -4.64 -0.27
CA ILE A 204 -1.35 -4.46 0.67
C ILE A 204 -1.10 -5.26 1.95
N TYR A 205 -0.81 -6.55 1.81
CA TYR A 205 -0.51 -7.42 2.95
C TYR A 205 0.74 -6.96 3.69
N GLY A 206 1.81 -6.62 2.95
CA GLY A 206 3.08 -6.17 3.54
C GLY A 206 2.91 -4.87 4.34
N ASN A 207 2.11 -3.94 3.83
CA ASN A 207 1.78 -2.71 4.54
C ASN A 207 0.96 -3.01 5.78
N ALA A 208 -0.15 -3.74 5.69
CA ALA A 208 -0.99 -4.06 6.84
C ALA A 208 -0.18 -4.76 7.95
N PHE A 209 0.70 -5.70 7.57
CA PHE A 209 1.56 -6.39 8.52
C PHE A 209 2.59 -5.44 9.15
N ALA A 210 3.22 -4.57 8.36
CA ALA A 210 4.10 -3.54 8.89
C ALA A 210 3.35 -2.58 9.83
N GLU A 211 2.17 -2.09 9.45
CA GLU A 211 1.36 -1.17 10.26
C GLU A 211 1.00 -1.76 11.63
N ALA A 212 0.73 -3.06 11.68
CA ALA A 212 0.36 -3.75 12.91
C ALA A 212 1.48 -3.82 13.96
N PHE A 213 2.75 -3.74 13.54
CA PHE A 213 3.91 -3.84 14.45
C PHE A 213 4.77 -2.57 14.50
N ARG A 214 4.66 -1.69 13.51
CA ARG A 214 5.61 -0.58 13.29
C ARG A 214 5.69 0.39 14.45
N ASP A 215 4.66 0.51 15.29
CA ASP A 215 4.66 1.46 16.39
C ASP A 215 5.78 1.13 17.39
N LYS A 216 5.97 -0.15 17.67
CA LYS A 216 6.97 -0.64 18.65
C LYS A 216 8.20 -1.29 18.01
N PHE A 217 8.03 -1.99 16.89
CA PHE A 217 9.07 -2.83 16.32
C PHE A 217 9.54 -2.35 14.96
N ASN A 218 10.72 -2.83 14.56
CA ASN A 218 11.30 -2.59 13.26
C ASN A 218 10.60 -3.45 12.19
N PRO A 219 9.85 -2.85 11.25
CA PRO A 219 9.12 -3.60 10.22
C PRO A 219 10.04 -4.36 9.26
N PHE A 220 11.30 -3.93 9.11
CA PHE A 220 12.29 -4.65 8.30
C PHE A 220 12.63 -6.04 8.84
N THR A 221 12.25 -6.32 10.09
CA THR A 221 12.47 -7.60 10.74
C THR A 221 11.22 -8.49 10.70
N LEU A 222 10.15 -8.06 10.03
CA LEU A 222 8.96 -8.88 9.79
C LEU A 222 9.17 -9.85 8.62
N ASP A 223 10.29 -10.56 8.62
CA ASP A 223 10.69 -11.52 7.61
C ASP A 223 10.63 -12.97 8.14
N ALA A 224 10.66 -13.94 7.23
CA ALA A 224 10.56 -15.35 7.58
C ALA A 224 11.65 -15.84 8.55
N LYS A 225 12.84 -15.22 8.56
CA LYS A 225 13.93 -15.61 9.47
C LYS A 225 13.64 -15.11 10.89
N ASN A 226 13.27 -13.86 11.02
CA ASN A 226 13.05 -13.20 12.31
C ASN A 226 11.73 -13.61 12.97
N LEU A 227 10.70 -13.97 12.18
CA LEU A 227 9.41 -14.47 12.70
C LEU A 227 9.50 -15.87 13.33
N LYS A 228 10.50 -16.70 12.98
CA LYS A 228 10.68 -18.04 13.57
C LYS A 228 10.76 -18.01 15.09
N SER A 229 11.44 -17.01 15.67
CA SER A 229 11.63 -16.89 17.11
C SER A 229 10.31 -16.67 17.87
N PRO A 230 9.52 -15.60 17.60
CA PRO A 230 8.24 -15.42 18.27
C PRO A 230 7.23 -16.54 17.96
N ILE A 231 7.21 -17.08 16.74
CA ILE A 231 6.34 -18.22 16.40
C ILE A 231 6.69 -19.46 17.24
N SER A 232 7.97 -19.82 17.36
CA SER A 232 8.38 -20.97 18.17
C SER A 232 8.14 -20.76 19.67
N LYS A 233 8.25 -19.52 20.16
CA LYS A 233 8.11 -19.20 21.57
C LYS A 233 6.66 -19.14 22.02
N TYR A 234 5.77 -18.60 21.17
CA TYR A 234 4.38 -18.30 21.53
C TYR A 234 3.34 -19.17 20.80
N GLY A 235 3.72 -19.87 19.73
CA GLY A 235 2.79 -20.63 18.89
C GLY A 235 2.17 -21.87 19.52
N THR A 236 2.60 -22.27 20.72
CA THR A 236 1.95 -23.33 21.52
C THR A 236 0.74 -22.80 22.31
N ASN A 237 0.63 -21.48 22.52
CA ASN A 237 -0.58 -20.87 23.09
C ASN A 237 -1.73 -21.00 22.07
N PRO A 238 -2.87 -21.62 22.41
CA PRO A 238 -3.98 -21.83 21.47
C PRO A 238 -4.52 -20.56 20.81
N ALA A 239 -4.56 -19.44 21.55
CA ALA A 239 -5.03 -18.17 21.01
C ALA A 239 -4.04 -17.61 19.96
N VAL A 240 -2.75 -17.62 20.29
CA VAL A 240 -1.69 -17.18 19.36
C VAL A 240 -1.59 -18.12 18.16
N LYS A 241 -1.73 -19.43 18.36
CA LYS A 241 -1.75 -20.42 17.27
C LYS A 241 -2.86 -20.09 16.26
N LYS A 242 -4.08 -19.83 16.74
CA LYS A 242 -5.19 -19.42 15.87
C LYS A 242 -4.89 -18.12 15.13
N GLN A 243 -4.39 -17.10 15.81
CA GLN A 243 -4.01 -15.83 15.20
C GLN A 243 -2.93 -16.00 14.12
N LEU A 244 -1.94 -16.89 14.34
CA LEU A 244 -0.92 -17.22 13.35
C LEU A 244 -1.50 -17.93 12.12
N GLN A 245 -2.52 -18.78 12.30
CA GLN A 245 -3.23 -19.43 11.20
C GLN A 245 -4.08 -18.44 10.41
N ASP A 246 -4.83 -17.59 11.12
CA ASP A 246 -5.66 -16.53 10.52
C ASP A 246 -4.78 -15.54 9.73
N ALA A 247 -3.56 -15.28 10.21
CA ALA A 247 -2.57 -14.46 9.51
C ALA A 247 -1.84 -15.20 8.37
N GLY A 248 -2.12 -16.48 8.11
CA GLY A 248 -1.42 -17.26 7.08
C GLY A 248 0.05 -17.57 7.39
N LEU A 249 0.49 -17.37 8.63
CA LEU A 249 1.86 -17.65 9.10
C LEU A 249 2.06 -19.13 9.47
N LEU A 250 0.97 -19.85 9.74
CA LEU A 250 0.93 -21.28 9.97
C LEU A 250 -0.12 -21.94 9.06
N PRO A 251 0.03 -23.23 8.71
CA PRO A 251 -1.04 -23.97 8.06
C PRO A 251 -2.29 -23.99 8.95
N GLY A 252 -3.46 -23.77 8.33
CA GLY A 252 -4.75 -24.01 8.99
C GLY A 252 -4.84 -25.46 9.46
N GLU A 253 -5.66 -25.71 10.48
CA GLU A 253 -5.96 -27.10 10.86
C GLU A 253 -6.65 -27.75 9.67
N GLU A 254 -6.06 -28.82 9.13
CA GLU A 254 -6.71 -29.63 8.10
C GLU A 254 -8.08 -30.08 8.65
N GLN A 255 -9.16 -29.67 7.97
CA GLN A 255 -10.47 -30.30 8.14
C GLN A 255 -10.52 -31.55 7.27
#